data_AF-H0FXX0-F1
#
_entry.id   AF-H0FXX0-F1
#
_cell.length_a   1.000
_cell.length_b   1.000
_cell.length_c   1.000
_cell.angle_alpha   90.00
_cell.angle_beta   90.00
_cell.angle_gamma   90.00
#
_symmetry.space_group_name_H-M   'P 1'
#
loop_
_entity.id
_entity.type
_entity.pdbx_description
1 polymer ?
#
loop_
_entity_poly.entity_id
_entity_poly.type
_entity_poly.pdbx_seq_one_letter_code
_entity_poly.pdbx_strand_id
1 'polypeptide(L)' 'MAMVTRYRIEDEVGRVLTNEYFFSYEVDDALQFRCEDEALEEAAAFPGTTVERFERYSTFSDFFLSEAVSGERSAA' A
#
# COMPACT_ATOMS: atom_id res chain seq x y z
N MET A 1 -13.49 -12.35 -7.53
CA MET A 1 -12.05 -12.06 -7.60
C MET A 1 -11.92 -10.67 -8.18
N ALA A 2 -11.35 -9.74 -7.43
CA ALA A 2 -11.13 -8.38 -7.87
C ALA A 2 -9.63 -8.10 -7.91
N MET A 3 -9.22 -7.25 -8.84
CA MET A 3 -7.88 -6.68 -8.82
C MET A 3 -7.84 -5.69 -7.65
N VAL A 4 -6.93 -5.91 -6.70
CA VAL A 4 -6.76 -5.03 -5.55
C VAL A 4 -5.40 -4.37 -5.64
N THR A 5 -5.36 -3.06 -5.44
CA THR A 5 -4.11 -2.31 -5.32
C THR A 5 -3.62 -2.46 -3.89
N ARG A 6 -2.35 -2.83 -3.74
CA ARG A 6 -1.65 -2.91 -2.48
C ARG A 6 -0.35 -2.16 -2.57
N TYR A 7 0.12 -1.69 -1.43
CA TYR A 7 1.35 -0.95 -1.31
C TYR A 7 2.27 -1.70 -0.37
N ARG A 8 3.56 -1.70 -0.67
CA ARG A 8 4.60 -2.27 0.18
C ARG A 8 5.75 -1.28 0.26
N ILE A 9 6.52 -1.38 1.32
CA ILE A 9 7.68 -0.52 1.51
C ILE A 9 8.92 -1.28 1.07
N GLU A 10 9.70 -0.67 0.19
CA GLU A 10 10.95 -1.19 -0.36
C GLU A 10 12.12 -0.25 -0.06
N ASP A 11 13.18 -0.81 0.48
CA ASP A 11 14.45 -0.13 0.73
C ASP A 11 15.22 0.11 -0.57
N GLU A 12 16.23 1.00 -0.55
CA GLU A 12 17.09 1.29 -1.71
C GLU A 12 17.76 0.04 -2.34
N VAL A 13 17.91 -1.02 -1.55
CA VAL A 13 18.51 -2.30 -1.96
C VAL A 13 17.47 -3.26 -2.59
N GLY A 14 16.19 -2.88 -2.65
CA GLY A 14 15.10 -3.74 -3.13
C GLY A 14 14.65 -4.79 -2.11
N ARG A 15 14.81 -4.49 -0.82
CA ARG A 15 14.29 -5.32 0.28
C ARG A 15 12.94 -4.80 0.71
N VAL A 16 11.97 -5.69 0.92
CA VAL A 16 10.64 -5.33 1.42
C VAL A 16 10.62 -5.27 2.94
N LEU A 17 9.88 -4.31 3.50
CA LEU A 17 9.59 -4.28 4.93
C LEU A 17 8.62 -5.41 5.28
N THR A 18 8.93 -6.20 6.29
CA THR A 18 8.09 -7.30 6.79
C THR A 18 7.14 -6.83 7.89
N ASN A 19 6.15 -7.66 8.25
CA ASN A 19 5.23 -7.40 9.36
C ASN A 19 5.93 -7.27 10.74
N GLU A 20 7.15 -7.79 10.85
CA GLU A 20 8.00 -7.68 12.04
C GLU A 20 8.89 -6.42 12.02
N TYR A 21 8.64 -5.49 11.09
CA TYR A 21 9.38 -4.23 10.93
C TYR A 21 10.89 -4.42 10.64
N PHE A 22 11.25 -5.44 9.87
CA PHE A 22 12.60 -5.62 9.33
C PHE A 22 12.61 -5.77 7.82
N PHE A 23 13.74 -5.53 7.17
CA PHE A 23 13.86 -5.64 5.72
C PHE A 23 14.31 -7.04 5.30
N SER A 24 13.50 -7.69 4.44
CA SER A 24 13.78 -9.01 3.88
C SER A 24 13.62 -9.03 2.36
N TYR A 25 14.13 -10.07 1.71
CA TYR A 25 13.84 -10.35 0.29
C TYR A 25 12.56 -11.18 0.12
N GLU A 26 11.97 -11.63 1.23
CA GLU A 26 10.74 -12.43 1.23
C GLU A 26 9.51 -11.54 1.02
N VAL A 27 9.06 -11.46 -0.23
CA VAL A 27 7.88 -10.68 -0.64
C VAL A 27 6.55 -11.21 -0.08
N ASP A 28 6.52 -12.46 0.37
CA ASP A 28 5.29 -13.07 0.91
C ASP A 28 4.98 -12.55 2.33
N ASP A 29 6.02 -12.30 3.12
CA ASP A 29 5.94 -11.72 4.47
C ASP A 29 5.98 -10.18 4.48
N ALA A 30 6.02 -9.57 3.29
CA ALA A 30 6.00 -8.13 3.12
C ALA A 30 4.75 -7.52 3.79
N LEU A 31 4.98 -6.41 4.49
CA LEU A 31 3.94 -5.56 5.03
C LEU A 31 3.16 -4.94 3.86
N GLN A 32 1.90 -5.32 3.76
CA GLN A 32 1.02 -4.98 2.63
C GLN A 32 -0.08 -4.04 3.10
N PHE A 33 0.01 -2.80 2.66
CA PHE A 33 -0.95 -1.75 2.93
C PHE A 33 -2.06 -1.74 1.89
N ARG A 34 -3.25 -1.32 2.33
CA ARG A 34 -4.39 -1.07 1.44
C ARG A 34 -4.38 0.35 0.88
N CYS A 35 -3.76 1.26 1.62
CA CYS A 35 -3.68 2.69 1.28
C CYS A 35 -2.24 3.09 1.04
N GLU A 36 -2.03 3.96 0.04
CA GLU A 36 -0.71 4.54 -0.26
C GLU A 36 -0.24 5.44 0.88
N ASP A 37 -1.15 6.25 1.43
CA ASP A 37 -0.87 7.20 2.50
C ASP A 37 -0.37 6.50 3.77
N GLU A 38 -1.03 5.40 4.18
CA GLU A 38 -0.61 4.55 5.30
C GLU A 38 0.80 3.97 5.06
N ALA A 39 1.08 3.50 3.84
CA ALA A 39 2.40 3.02 3.49
C ALA A 39 3.46 4.13 3.49
N LEU A 40 3.10 5.36 3.08
CA LEU A 40 4.00 6.52 3.07
C LEU A 40 4.30 7.01 4.49
N GLU A 41 3.30 7.03 5.38
CA GLU A 41 3.50 7.34 6.79
C GLU A 41 4.48 6.35 7.44
N GLU A 42 4.32 5.05 7.18
CA GLU A 42 5.26 4.06 7.69
C GLU A 42 6.64 4.18 7.02
N ALA A 43 6.71 4.42 5.72
CA ALA A 43 7.97 4.64 5.01
C ALA A 43 8.73 5.87 5.54
N ALA A 44 8.01 6.91 6.00
CA ALA A 44 8.63 8.08 6.62
C ALA A 44 9.37 7.76 7.92
N ALA A 45 9.02 6.67 8.61
CA ALA A 45 9.77 6.19 9.77
C ALA A 45 11.12 5.55 9.39
N PHE A 46 11.30 5.16 8.13
CA PHE A 46 12.49 4.47 7.63
C PHE A 46 13.19 5.30 6.54
N PRO A 47 14.27 6.05 6.87
CA PRO A 47 14.99 6.84 5.89
C PRO A 47 15.64 5.94 4.83
N GLY A 48 15.45 6.27 3.54
CA GLY A 48 15.97 5.47 2.42
C GLY A 48 15.00 4.44 1.86
N THR A 49 13.75 4.40 2.37
CA THR A 49 12.70 3.54 1.82
C THR A 49 11.79 4.27 0.84
N THR A 50 11.12 3.48 0.01
CA THR A 50 10.19 3.89 -1.04
C THR A 50 8.95 3.04 -0.97
N VAL A 51 7.80 3.59 -1.35
CA VAL A 51 6.54 2.84 -1.42
C VAL A 51 6.36 2.33 -2.83
N GLU A 52 6.24 1.02 -3.00
CA GLU A 52 5.91 0.39 -4.27
C GLU A 52 4.44 -0.04 -4.29
N ARG A 53 3.73 0.36 -5.34
CA ARG A 53 2.37 -0.09 -5.62
C ARG A 53 2.40 -1.36 -6.46
N PHE A 54 1.61 -2.35 -6.09
CA PHE A 54 1.41 -3.56 -6.88
C PHE A 54 -0.05 -4.01 -6.86
N GLU A 55 -0.44 -4.77 -7.88
CA GLU A 55 -1.82 -5.22 -8.05
C GLU A 55 -1.88 -6.74 -7.92
N ARG A 56 -2.77 -7.24 -7.06
CA ARG A 56 -2.95 -8.68 -6.82
C ARG A 56 -4.42 -9.06 -7.04
N TYR A 57 -4.65 -10.25 -7.58
CA TYR A 57 -5.99 -10.84 -7.58
C TYR A 57 -6.35 -11.27 -6.15
N SER A 58 -7.37 -10.64 -5.56
CA SER A 58 -7.92 -11.05 -4.26
C SER A 58 -9.34 -11.58 -4.41
N THR A 59 -9.65 -12.64 -3.66
CA THR A 59 -11.03 -13.19 -3.58
C THR A 59 -11.96 -12.24 -2.80
N PHE A 60 -11.40 -11.41 -1.93
CA PHE A 60 -12.13 -10.30 -1.30
C PHE A 60 -12.08 -9.09 -2.23
N SER A 61 -13.24 -8.62 -2.68
CA SER A 61 -13.37 -7.29 -3.26
C SER A 61 -12.94 -6.29 -2.20
N ASP A 62 -11.85 -5.57 -2.48
CA ASP A 62 -11.45 -4.39 -1.75
C ASP A 62 -12.50 -3.32 -2.07
N PHE A 63 -13.62 -3.37 -1.36
CA PHE A 63 -14.73 -2.42 -1.47
C PHE A 63 -14.31 -1.14 -0.76
N PHE A 64 -13.23 -0.51 -1.21
CA PHE A 64 -12.92 0.85 -0.84
C PHE A 64 -13.77 1.74 -1.72
N LEU A 65 -14.83 2.24 -1.09
CA LEU A 65 -15.54 3.47 -1.43
C LEU A 65 -14.59 4.48 -2.08
N SER A 66 -14.50 4.46 -3.41
CA SER A 66 -14.07 5.60 -4.21
C SER A 66 -15.19 6.64 -4.23
N GLU A 67 -15.72 7.01 -3.05
CA GLU A 67 -16.76 8.04 -2.88
C GLU A 67 -16.23 9.27 -2.11
N ALA A 68 -14.92 9.36 -1.84
CA ALA A 68 -14.32 10.54 -1.21
C ALA A 68 -13.52 11.44 -2.18
N VAL A 69 -13.57 11.18 -3.50
CA VAL A 69 -12.99 12.09 -4.50
C VAL A 69 -13.89 12.23 -5.74
N SER A 70 -15.08 12.75 -5.54
CA SER A 70 -15.69 13.61 -6.55
C SER A 70 -16.16 14.86 -5.85
N GLY A 71 -15.32 15.89 -5.93
CA GLY A 71 -15.80 17.24 -5.75
C GLY A 71 -16.87 17.50 -6.80
N GLU A 72 -18.13 17.49 -6.39
CA GLU A 72 -19.14 18.30 -7.04
C GLU A 72 -19.92 19.02 -5.94
N ARG A 73 -19.50 20.26 -5.68
CA ARG A 73 -20.43 21.27 -5.18
C ARG A 73 -21.63 21.26 -6.14
N SER A 74 -22.81 20.90 -5.66
CA SER A 74 -24.04 21.45 -6.22
C SER A 74 -25.00 21.72 -5.08
N ALA A 75 -25.09 23.01 -4.79
CA ALA A 75 -26.17 23.60 -4.03
C ALA A 75 -27.49 23.42 -4.78
N ALA A 76 -28.54 23.02 -4.08
CA ALA A 76 -29.92 23.42 -4.29
C ALA A 76 -30.74 23.07 -3.05
#